data_AF-A0A0N8HAH5-F1
#
_entry.id   AF-A0A0N8HAH5-F1
#
_cell.length_a   1.000
_cell.length_b   1.000
_cell.length_c   1.000
_cell.angle_alpha   90.00
_cell.angle_beta   90.00
_cell.angle_gamma   90.00
#
_symmetry.space_group_name_H-M   'P 1'
#
loop_
_entity.id
_entity.type
_entity.pdbx_description
1 polymer ?
#
loop_
_entity_poly.entity_id
_entity_poly.type
_entity_poly.pdbx_seq_one_letter_code
_entity_poly.pdbx_strand_id
1 'polypeptide(L)' 'QALRGWCTYFQPGVSSRTFQYLRAFVWKHVWEWIRRKHPKNNWKELRRRYCDGGWWPSSNGITLFNPGEVRTTTYRYRGK' A
#
# COMPACT_ATOMS: atom_id res chain seq x y z
N GLN A 1 -5.76 -10.29 0.52
CA GLN A 1 -6.87 -10.05 -0.42
C GLN A 1 -7.85 -8.95 0.01
N ALA A 2 -8.03 -8.64 1.31
CA ALA A 2 -8.98 -7.63 1.78
C ALA A 2 -8.79 -6.20 1.22
N LEU A 3 -7.55 -5.68 1.18
CA LEU A 3 -7.28 -4.30 0.71
C LEU A 3 -7.66 -4.08 -0.75
N ARG A 4 -7.45 -5.08 -1.62
CA ARG A 4 -7.77 -4.98 -3.04
C ARG A 4 -9.29 -4.89 -3.24
N GLY A 5 -10.05 -5.75 -2.57
CA GLY A 5 -11.52 -5.71 -2.64
C GLY A 5 -12.11 -4.42 -2.08
N TRP A 6 -11.55 -3.91 -0.99
CA TRP A 6 -11.95 -2.63 -0.40
C TRP A 6 -11.66 -1.46 -1.35
N CYS A 7 -10.46 -1.39 -1.93
CA CYS A 7 -10.13 -0.34 -2.90
C CYS A 7 -11.01 -0.39 -4.16
N THR A 8 -11.40 -1.58 -4.64
CA THR A 8 -12.33 -1.73 -5.77
C THR A 8 -13.75 -1.27 -5.41
N TYR A 9 -14.23 -1.57 -4.20
CA TYR A 9 -15.54 -1.13 -3.73
C TYR A 9 -15.62 0.40 -3.57
N PHE A 10 -14.59 1.02 -2.99
CA PHE A 10 -14.53 2.46 -2.74
C PHE A 10 -14.00 3.28 -3.93
N GLN A 11 -13.60 2.62 -5.02
CA GLN A 11 -13.10 3.23 -6.25
C GLN A 11 -14.00 4.35 -6.83
N PRO A 12 -15.35 4.25 -6.79
CA PRO A 12 -16.25 5.24 -7.38
C PRO A 12 -16.36 6.58 -6.62
N GLY A 13 -16.10 6.55 -5.30
CA GLY A 13 -16.47 7.64 -4.38
C GLY A 13 -15.33 8.23 -3.55
N VAL A 14 -14.14 7.61 -3.60
CA VAL A 14 -13.00 8.03 -2.79
C VAL A 14 -11.94 8.72 -3.64
N SER A 15 -11.55 9.93 -3.24
CA SER A 15 -10.56 10.73 -3.97
C SER A 15 -9.19 10.06 -4.05
N SER A 16 -8.43 10.40 -5.08
CA SER A 16 -7.03 9.98 -5.23
C SER A 16 -6.17 10.37 -4.01
N ARG A 17 -6.48 11.50 -3.35
CA ARG A 17 -5.82 11.96 -2.13
C ARG A 17 -6.02 10.98 -0.97
N THR A 18 -7.20 10.39 -0.82
CA THR A 18 -7.47 9.38 0.21
C THR A 18 -6.72 8.09 -0.06
N PHE A 19 -6.64 7.65 -1.33
CA PHE A 19 -5.83 6.49 -1.71
C PHE A 19 -4.34 6.70 -1.47
N GLN A 20 -3.82 7.92 -1.71
CA GLN A 20 -2.45 8.30 -1.36
C GLN A 20 -2.22 8.30 0.16
N TYR A 21 -3.18 8.81 0.94
CA TYR A 21 -3.10 8.75 2.40
C TYR A 21 -3.04 7.30 2.89
N LEU A 22 -3.91 6.43 2.37
CA LEU A 22 -3.90 5.00 2.69
C LEU A 22 -2.58 4.33 2.28
N ARG A 23 -2.02 4.68 1.12
CA ARG A 23 -0.68 4.22 0.70
C ARG A 23 0.37 4.58 1.74
N ALA A 24 0.40 5.83 2.21
CA ALA A 24 1.36 6.27 3.24
C ALA A 24 1.13 5.59 4.60
N PHE A 25 -0.13 5.45 5.01
CA PHE A 25 -0.53 4.80 6.25
C PHE A 25 -0.10 3.33 6.28
N VAL A 26 -0.45 2.56 5.24
CA VAL A 26 -0.09 1.14 5.14
C VAL A 26 1.43 0.99 5.07
N TRP A 27 2.12 1.84 4.30
CA TRP A 27 3.58 1.83 4.24
C TRP A 27 4.21 2.02 5.63
N LYS A 28 3.75 3.02 6.39
CA LYS A 28 4.25 3.29 7.76
C LYS A 28 4.04 2.09 8.67
N HIS A 29 2.83 1.53 8.70
CA HIS A 29 2.51 0.37 9.54
C HIS A 29 3.34 -0.87 9.20
N VAL A 30 3.53 -1.16 7.92
CA VAL A 30 4.35 -2.29 7.48
C VAL A 30 5.81 -2.08 7.89
N TRP A 31 6.36 -0.88 7.74
CA TRP A 31 7.73 -0.57 8.18
C TRP A 31 7.90 -0.64 9.70
N GLU A 32 6.95 -0.13 10.47
CA GLU A 32 6.95 -0.25 11.93
C GLU A 32 6.88 -1.72 12.38
N TRP A 33 6.09 -2.55 11.69
CA TRP A 33 6.03 -3.98 11.96
C TRP A 33 7.35 -4.68 11.61
N ILE A 34 7.96 -4.38 10.46
CA ILE A 34 9.27 -4.92 10.07
C ILE A 34 10.35 -4.51 11.07
N ARG A 35 10.37 -3.25 11.53
CA ARG A 35 11.27 -2.79 12.60
C ARG A 35 11.11 -3.63 13.86
N ARG A 36 9.87 -3.80 14.33
CA ARG A 36 9.58 -4.55 15.56
C ARG A 36 9.94 -6.02 15.43
N LYS A 37 9.75 -6.61 14.24
CA LYS A 37 10.12 -8.00 13.95
C LYS A 37 11.63 -8.22 13.92
N HIS A 38 12.40 -7.19 13.56
CA HIS A 38 13.86 -7.27 13.39
C HIS A 38 14.59 -6.16 14.15
N PRO A 39 14.57 -6.18 15.49
CA PRO A 39 15.14 -5.11 16.31
C PRO A 39 16.66 -4.95 16.16
N LYS A 40 17.36 -6.00 15.69
CA LYS A 40 18.83 -6.02 15.52
C LYS A 40 19.30 -5.70 14.10
N ASN A 41 18.39 -5.57 13.12
CA ASN A 41 18.77 -5.34 11.73
C ASN A 41 18.78 -3.85 11.38
N ASN A 42 19.78 -3.44 10.61
CA ASN A 42 19.88 -2.06 10.12
C ASN A 42 18.86 -1.79 8.99
N TRP A 43 18.46 -0.53 8.80
CA TRP A 43 17.59 -0.05 7.71
C TRP A 43 18.01 -0.55 6.35
N LYS A 44 19.33 -0.52 6.08
CA LYS A 44 19.89 -0.96 4.80
C LYS A 44 19.64 -2.44 4.56
N GLU A 45 19.71 -3.25 5.60
CA GLU A 45 19.52 -4.70 5.52
C GLU A 45 18.05 -5.08 5.42
N LEU A 46 17.17 -4.37 6.14
CA LEU A 46 15.73 -4.48 5.99
C LEU A 46 15.27 -4.08 4.59
N ARG A 47 15.78 -2.98 4.06
CA ARG A 47 15.49 -2.52 2.69
C ARG A 47 15.95 -3.52 1.64
N ARG A 48 17.15 -4.10 1.81
CA ARG A 48 17.66 -5.14 0.90
C ARG A 48 16.79 -6.40 0.94
N ARG A 49 16.34 -6.82 2.13
CA ARG A 49 15.57 -8.05 2.32
C ARG A 49 14.09 -7.92 1.92
N TYR A 50 13.49 -6.75 2.15
CA TYR A 50 12.05 -6.55 2.02
C TYR A 50 11.64 -5.67 0.86
N CYS A 51 12.53 -4.90 0.23
CA CYS A 51 12.16 -3.97 -0.84
C CYS A 51 12.98 -4.16 -2.12
N ASP A 52 13.84 -5.18 -2.19
CA ASP A 52 14.72 -5.46 -3.33
C ASP A 52 15.50 -4.21 -3.84
N GLY A 53 15.89 -3.33 -2.91
CA GLY A 53 16.56 -2.05 -3.22
C GLY A 53 15.63 -0.84 -3.41
N GLY A 54 14.33 -1.04 -3.57
CA GLY A 54 13.31 0.02 -3.55
C GLY A 54 12.96 0.52 -2.14
N TRP A 55 11.87 1.27 -2.02
CA TRP A 55 11.27 1.69 -0.74
C TRP A 55 9.88 1.09 -0.50
N TRP A 56 9.40 0.29 -1.45
CA TRP A 56 8.11 -0.39 -1.36
C TRP A 56 8.34 -1.86 -1.03
N PRO A 57 7.64 -2.43 -0.02
CA PRO A 57 7.90 -3.79 0.41
C PRO A 57 7.45 -4.81 -0.66
N SER A 58 8.44 -5.49 -1.23
CA SER A 58 8.37 -6.65 -2.12
C SER A 58 9.23 -7.74 -1.50
N SER A 59 8.60 -8.74 -0.87
CA SER A 59 9.32 -9.81 -0.18
C SER A 59 8.85 -11.17 -0.68
N ASN A 60 9.79 -12.05 -1.00
CA ASN A 60 9.54 -13.42 -1.45
C ASN A 60 8.54 -13.51 -2.62
N GLY A 61 8.69 -12.63 -3.61
CA GLY A 61 7.82 -12.61 -4.80
C GLY A 61 6.42 -12.01 -4.57
N ILE A 62 6.11 -11.54 -3.35
CA ILE A 62 4.84 -10.88 -3.03
C ILE A 62 5.10 -9.39 -2.85
N THR A 63 4.59 -8.59 -3.79
CA THR A 63 4.60 -7.13 -3.70
C THR A 63 3.39 -6.67 -2.89
N LEU A 64 3.61 -5.80 -1.89
CA LEU A 64 2.53 -5.19 -1.15
C LEU A 64 1.61 -4.45 -2.11
N PHE A 65 0.31 -4.70 -2.01
CA PHE A 65 -0.69 -4.02 -2.82
C PHE A 65 -0.58 -2.50 -2.63
N ASN A 66 -0.45 -1.77 -3.74
CA ASN A 66 -0.34 -0.32 -3.76
C ASN A 66 -1.72 0.33 -3.87
N PRO A 67 -2.28 0.91 -2.78
CA PRO A 67 -3.60 1.53 -2.84
C PRO A 67 -3.61 2.80 -3.69
N GLY A 68 -2.47 3.49 -3.79
CA GLY A 68 -2.34 4.74 -4.54
C GLY A 68 -2.27 4.57 -6.06
N GLU A 69 -2.09 3.35 -6.55
CA GLU A 69 -2.13 3.01 -7.97
C GLU A 69 -3.54 2.66 -8.45
N VAL A 70 -4.47 2.44 -7.52
CA VAL A 70 -5.88 2.26 -7.83
C VAL A 70 -6.39 3.58 -8.38
N ARG A 71 -6.68 3.60 -9.69
CA ARG A 71 -7.29 4.75 -10.35
C ARG A 71 -8.69 4.96 -9.77
N THR A 72 -8.90 6.09 -9.11
CA THR A 72 -10.24 6.57 -8.77
C THR A 72 -11.05 6.65 -10.07
N THR A 73 -12.08 5.82 -10.18
CA THR A 73 -13.06 5.97 -11.26
C THR A 73 -14.10 6.93 -10.72
N THR A 74 -14.33 8.06 -11.36
CA THR A 74 -15.42 8.93 -10.95
C THR A 74 -16.75 8.22 -11.23
N TYR A 75 -17.60 8.10 -10.20
CA TYR A 75 -18.97 7.65 -10.38
C TYR A 75 -19.68 8.58 -11.37
N ARG A 76 -19.93 8.12 -12.60
CA ARG A 76 -20.85 8.80 -13.52
C ARG A 76 -22.26 8.53 -13.00
N TYR A 77 -22.87 9.55 -12.41
CA TYR A 77 -24.28 9.57 -12.08
C TYR A 77 -25.10 9.10 -13.31
N ARG A 78 -25.69 7.91 -13.22
CA ARG A 78 -26.69 7.44 -14.17
C ARG A 78 -28.06 7.82 -13.61
N GLY A 79 -28.45 9.06 -13.83
CA GLY A 79 -29.83 9.49 -13.59
C GLY A 79 -30.78 8.68 -14.48
N LYS A 80 -31.94 8.35 -13.92
CA LYS A 80 -33.17 8.23 -14.70
C LYS A 80 -33.94 9.54 -14.56
#